data_AF-A0A924ZFC6-F1
#
_entry.id   AF-A0A924ZFC6-F1
#
_cell.length_a   1.000
_cell.length_b   1.000
_cell.length_c   1.000
_cell.angle_alpha   90.00
_cell.angle_beta   90.00
_cell.angle_gamma   90.00
#
_symmetry.space_group_name_H-M   'P 1'
#
loop_
_entity.id
_entity.type
_entity.pdbx_description
1 polymer ?
#
loop_
_entity_poly.entity_id
_entity_poly.type
_entity_poly.pdbx_seq_one_letter_code
_entity_poly.pdbx_strand_id
1 'polypeptide(L)'
;MKLLVFGTTGQVARELARRVPVGITLTQLSRAEADLAAPNASAAAIFASGADAVINAAAWTAVDKAEGEEAAATVVNAAAPIAMAMACAPLRLPFLHISTDY
;
A
#
# COMPACT_ATOMS: atom_id res chain seq x y z
N MET A 1 15.14 9.14 -6.60
CA MET A 1 13.75 8.73 -6.81
C MET A 1 13.09 8.49 -5.45
N LYS A 2 11.87 8.99 -5.25
CA LYS A 2 11.08 8.86 -4.03
C LYS A 2 10.09 7.71 -4.18
N LEU A 3 10.17 6.72 -3.29
CA LEU A 3 9.32 5.55 -3.29
C LEU A 3 8.40 5.58 -2.07
N LEU A 4 7.09 5.57 -2.29
CA LEU A 4 6.11 5.43 -1.22
C LEU A 4 5.73 3.95 -1.07
N VAL A 5 5.78 3.44 0.16
CA VAL A 5 5.41 2.05 0.48
C VAL A 5 4.31 2.04 1.54
N PHE A 6 3.15 1.47 1.23
CA PHE A 6 2.15 1.17 2.24
C PHE A 6 2.55 -0.10 3.00
N GLY A 7 2.66 0.01 4.32
CA GLY A 7 3.17 -1.02 5.22
C GLY A 7 4.54 -0.69 5.79
N THR A 8 4.69 -0.88 7.11
CA THR A 8 5.95 -0.69 7.86
C THR A 8 6.44 -1.98 8.52
N THR A 9 5.53 -2.83 8.97
CA THR A 9 5.82 -4.03 9.77
C THR A 9 5.68 -5.35 9.01
N GLY A 10 5.12 -5.33 7.80
CA GLY A 10 5.00 -6.52 6.94
C GLY A 10 6.36 -7.03 6.46
N GLN A 11 6.43 -8.30 6.08
CA GLN A 11 7.68 -8.95 5.66
C GLN A 11 8.33 -8.22 4.49
N VAL A 12 7.57 -7.97 3.41
CA VAL A 12 8.09 -7.29 2.22
C VAL A 12 8.49 -5.85 2.54
N ALA A 13 7.67 -5.11 3.27
CA ALA A 13 7.96 -3.72 3.65
C ALA A 13 9.28 -3.59 4.43
N ARG A 14 9.55 -4.51 5.37
CA ARG A 14 10.82 -4.55 6.12
C ARG A 14 12.01 -4.86 5.22
N GLU A 15 11.88 -5.83 4.33
CA GLU A 15 12.98 -6.19 3.42
C GLU A 15 13.26 -5.11 2.38
N LEU A 16 12.23 -4.42 1.87
CA LEU A 16 12.40 -3.24 1.03
C LEU A 16 13.20 -2.16 1.75
N ALA A 17 12.85 -1.85 3.01
CA ALA A 17 13.57 -0.86 3.82
C ALA A 17 15.02 -1.26 4.12
N ARG A 18 15.31 -2.56 4.31
CA ARG A 18 16.68 -3.07 4.52
C ARG A 18 17.55 -3.00 3.26
N ARG A 19 16.94 -3.04 2.07
CA ARG A 19 17.63 -3.21 0.78
C ARG A 19 17.48 -2.00 -0.14
N VAL A 20 17.15 -0.83 0.40
CA VAL A 20 16.97 0.40 -0.39
C VAL A 20 18.28 0.72 -1.14
N PRO A 21 18.25 0.76 -2.49
CA PRO A 21 19.44 1.10 -3.27
C PRO A 21 19.85 2.56 -3.09
N VAL A 22 21.12 2.86 -3.37
CA VAL A 22 21.60 4.24 -3.45
C VAL A 22 20.78 5.03 -4.48
N GLY A 23 20.38 6.25 -4.12
CA GLY A 23 19.57 7.12 -4.98
C GLY A 23 18.06 6.94 -4.86
N ILE A 24 17.59 5.98 -4.03
CA ILE A 24 16.19 5.83 -3.65
C ILE A 24 15.96 6.39 -2.24
N THR A 25 14.96 7.24 -2.09
CA THR A 25 14.42 7.65 -0.78
C THR A 25 13.11 6.92 -0.57
N LEU A 26 13.07 6.01 0.41
CA LEU A 26 11.91 5.19 0.71
C LEU A 26 11.14 5.79 1.90
N THR A 27 9.86 6.08 1.70
CA THR A 27 8.92 6.51 2.75
C THR A 27 7.90 5.40 2.98
N GLN A 28 7.77 4.93 4.22
CA GLN A 28 6.78 3.92 4.59
C GLN A 28 5.62 4.56 5.33
N LEU A 29 4.40 4.07 5.08
CA LEU A 29 3.21 4.45 5.84
C LEU A 29 2.71 3.24 6.63
N SER A 30 2.59 3.44 7.93
CA SER A 30 1.92 2.51 8.84
C SER A 30 0.40 2.60 8.68
N ARG A 31 -0.32 1.65 9.30
CA ARG A 31 -1.79 1.71 9.39
C ARG A 31 -2.29 2.99 10.08
N ALA A 32 -1.53 3.54 11.02
CA ALA A 32 -1.92 4.77 11.72
C ALA A 32 -1.81 6.01 10.82
N GLU A 33 -0.91 5.98 9.83
CA GLU A 33 -0.70 7.09 8.88
C GLU A 33 -1.63 6.99 7.68
N ALA A 34 -1.92 5.76 7.22
CA ALA A 34 -2.91 5.51 6.18
C ALA A 34 -3.58 4.14 6.39
N ASP A 35 -4.77 4.17 6.98
CA ASP A 35 -5.56 2.95 7.22
C ASP A 35 -6.26 2.51 5.93
N LEU A 36 -6.01 1.26 5.51
CA LEU A 36 -6.64 0.68 4.33
C LEU A 36 -8.11 0.32 4.56
N ALA A 37 -8.57 0.29 5.82
CA ALA A 37 -10.01 0.25 6.11
C ALA A 37 -10.74 1.54 5.70
N ALA A 38 -9.99 2.63 5.43
CA ALA A 38 -10.49 3.88 4.87
C ALA A 38 -9.80 4.17 3.52
N PRO A 39 -10.29 3.62 2.39
CA PRO A 39 -9.64 3.76 1.08
C PRO A 39 -9.25 5.20 0.69
N ASN A 40 -10.07 6.18 1.03
CA ASN A 40 -9.80 7.60 0.78
C ASN A 40 -8.54 8.12 1.49
N ALA A 41 -8.19 7.57 2.66
CA ALA A 41 -6.96 7.94 3.37
C ALA A 41 -5.71 7.53 2.57
N SER A 42 -5.73 6.34 1.95
CA SER A 42 -4.63 5.88 1.10
C SER A 42 -4.48 6.74 -0.16
N ALA A 43 -5.59 7.12 -0.80
CA ALA A 43 -5.58 8.04 -1.94
C ALA A 43 -5.02 9.42 -1.57
N ALA A 44 -5.49 9.99 -0.44
CA ALA A 44 -5.01 11.29 0.05
C ALA A 44 -3.50 11.27 0.35
N ALA A 45 -3.00 10.18 0.95
CA ALA A 45 -1.57 10.01 1.22
C ALA A 45 -0.74 9.98 -0.08
N ILE A 46 -1.23 9.33 -1.13
CA ILE A 46 -0.55 9.33 -2.45
C ILE A 46 -0.47 10.75 -3.02
N PHE A 47 -1.58 11.51 -3.03
CA PHE A 47 -1.60 12.89 -3.52
C PHE A 47 -0.65 13.81 -2.74
N ALA A 48 -0.51 13.62 -1.44
CA ALA A 48 0.35 14.43 -0.58
C ALA A 48 1.84 14.01 -0.62
N SER A 49 2.16 12.81 -1.14
CA SER A 49 3.50 12.22 -0.96
C SER A 49 4.61 12.87 -1.78
N GLY A 50 4.29 13.42 -2.96
CA GLY A 50 5.28 13.82 -3.95
C GLY A 50 6.22 12.67 -4.36
N ALA A 51 5.75 11.42 -4.30
CA ALA A 51 6.50 10.23 -4.69
C ALA A 51 6.62 10.11 -6.21
N ASP A 52 7.62 9.34 -6.65
CA ASP A 52 7.85 9.00 -8.06
C ASP A 52 7.26 7.61 -8.41
N ALA A 53 7.00 6.76 -7.41
CA ALA A 53 6.31 5.48 -7.54
C ALA A 53 5.69 5.04 -6.20
N VAL A 54 4.72 4.12 -6.27
CA VAL A 54 3.99 3.61 -5.12
C VAL A 54 4.01 2.07 -5.11
N ILE A 55 4.32 1.49 -3.95
CA ILE A 55 4.17 0.04 -3.68
C ILE A 55 3.13 -0.14 -2.58
N ASN A 56 2.10 -0.94 -2.84
CA ASN A 56 1.24 -1.45 -1.79
C ASN A 56 1.75 -2.83 -1.29
N ALA A 57 2.35 -2.83 -0.11
CA ALA A 57 2.78 -4.04 0.61
C ALA A 57 1.94 -4.30 1.87
N ALA A 58 0.83 -3.56 2.05
CA ALA A 58 -0.13 -3.74 3.13
C ALA A 58 -1.36 -4.48 2.61
N ALA A 59 -1.82 -5.45 3.40
CA ALA A 59 -2.98 -6.29 3.08
C ALA A 59 -3.57 -6.88 4.36
N TRP A 60 -4.79 -7.39 4.25
CA TRP A 60 -5.36 -8.35 5.17
C TRP A 60 -4.86 -9.74 4.79
N THR A 61 -3.98 -10.32 5.59
CA THR A 61 -3.35 -11.62 5.31
C THR A 61 -3.76 -12.74 6.28
N ALA A 62 -4.67 -12.45 7.21
CA ALA A 62 -5.24 -13.46 8.09
C ALA A 62 -6.36 -14.20 7.33
N VAL A 63 -5.98 -15.21 6.53
CA VAL A 63 -6.86 -15.95 5.61
C VAL A 63 -8.07 -16.54 6.33
N ASP A 64 -7.84 -17.28 7.42
CA ASP A 64 -8.94 -17.88 8.20
C ASP A 64 -9.93 -16.83 8.74
N LYS A 65 -9.43 -15.64 9.09
CA LYS A 65 -10.31 -14.55 9.54
C LYS A 65 -11.08 -13.90 8.39
N ALA A 66 -10.55 -13.93 7.19
CA ALA A 66 -11.23 -13.36 6.02
C ALA A 66 -12.52 -14.12 5.69
N GLU A 67 -12.62 -15.41 6.05
CA GLU A 67 -13.86 -16.18 5.88
C GLU A 67 -15.02 -15.65 6.75
N GLY A 68 -14.70 -15.19 7.97
CA GLY A 68 -15.69 -14.61 8.89
C GLY A 68 -15.87 -13.09 8.77
N GLU A 69 -14.87 -12.41 8.24
CA GLU A 69 -14.80 -10.94 8.14
C GLU A 69 -14.59 -10.47 6.68
N GLU A 70 -15.25 -11.14 5.74
CA GLU A 70 -15.07 -10.96 4.29
C GLU A 70 -15.21 -9.50 3.85
N ALA A 71 -16.22 -8.79 4.36
CA ALA A 71 -16.45 -7.39 4.02
C ALA A 71 -15.26 -6.50 4.42
N ALA A 72 -14.68 -6.72 5.60
CA ALA A 72 -13.53 -5.96 6.08
C ALA A 72 -12.26 -6.32 5.28
N ALA A 73 -12.04 -7.61 5.01
CA ALA A 73 -10.95 -8.07 4.17
C ALA A 73 -11.06 -7.49 2.74
N THR A 74 -12.26 -7.43 2.17
CA THR A 74 -12.54 -6.87 0.84
C THR A 74 -12.25 -5.38 0.78
N VAL A 75 -12.59 -4.61 1.81
CA VAL A 75 -12.23 -3.18 1.87
C VAL A 75 -10.71 -3.00 1.80
N VAL A 76 -9.97 -3.77 2.60
CA VAL A 76 -8.50 -3.67 2.68
C VAL A 76 -7.82 -4.19 1.40
N ASN A 77 -8.25 -5.33 0.86
CA ASN A 77 -7.55 -6.01 -0.24
C ASN A 77 -8.09 -5.66 -1.63
N ALA A 78 -9.26 -5.05 -1.76
CA ALA A 78 -9.83 -4.67 -3.05
C ALA A 78 -10.10 -3.16 -3.14
N ALA A 79 -10.92 -2.60 -2.24
CA ALA A 79 -11.33 -1.20 -2.34
C ALA A 79 -10.15 -0.23 -2.14
N ALA A 80 -9.26 -0.49 -1.19
CA ALA A 80 -8.09 0.36 -0.97
C ALA A 80 -7.09 0.32 -2.14
N PRO A 81 -6.66 -0.84 -2.70
CA PRO A 81 -5.85 -0.87 -3.91
C PRO A 81 -6.50 -0.18 -5.12
N ILE A 82 -7.83 -0.28 -5.29
CA ILE A 82 -8.57 0.47 -6.32
C ILE A 82 -8.39 1.97 -6.12
N ALA A 83 -8.64 2.47 -4.91
CA ALA A 83 -8.48 3.90 -4.59
C ALA A 83 -7.03 4.36 -4.81
N MET A 84 -6.03 3.55 -4.45
CA MET A 84 -4.63 3.83 -4.70
C MET A 84 -4.31 3.92 -6.20
N ALA A 85 -4.76 2.95 -6.99
CA ALA A 85 -4.55 2.92 -8.43
C ALA A 85 -5.20 4.15 -9.10
N MET A 86 -6.43 4.49 -8.69
CA MET A 86 -7.12 5.69 -9.15
C MET A 86 -6.40 6.98 -8.77
N ALA A 87 -5.75 7.05 -7.60
CA ALA A 87 -4.94 8.19 -7.20
C ALA A 87 -3.60 8.28 -7.98
N CYS A 88 -2.99 7.14 -8.30
CA CYS A 88 -1.75 7.07 -9.06
C CYS A 88 -1.95 7.46 -10.53
N ALA A 89 -3.09 7.11 -11.13
CA ALA A 89 -3.38 7.32 -12.55
C ALA A 89 -3.23 8.78 -13.04
N PRO A 90 -3.88 9.80 -12.44
CA PRO A 90 -3.72 11.19 -12.87
C PRO A 90 -2.30 11.74 -12.65
N LEU A 91 -1.58 11.20 -11.68
CA LEU A 91 -0.18 11.55 -11.38
C LEU A 91 0.83 10.79 -12.25
N ARG A 92 0.36 9.83 -13.06
CA ARG A 92 1.19 8.90 -13.85
C ARG A 92 2.24 8.17 -13.01
N LEU A 93 1.91 7.85 -11.76
CA LEU A 93 2.80 7.11 -10.89
C LEU A 93 2.74 5.62 -11.25
N PRO A 94 3.89 4.94 -11.43
CA PRO A 94 3.95 3.49 -11.40
C PRO A 94 3.39 2.99 -10.07
N PHE A 95 2.43 2.07 -10.14
CA PHE A 95 1.80 1.45 -8.99
C PHE A 95 2.04 -0.06 -9.02
N LEU A 96 2.66 -0.59 -7.97
CA LEU A 96 2.86 -2.03 -7.77
C LEU A 96 2.02 -2.48 -6.59
N HIS A 97 1.08 -3.39 -6.85
CA HIS A 97 0.29 -4.04 -5.81
C HIS A 97 0.73 -5.50 -5.67
N ILE A 98 1.10 -5.89 -4.46
CA ILE A 98 1.45 -7.27 -4.16
C ILE A 98 0.16 -8.06 -3.98
N SER A 99 0.01 -9.11 -4.78
CA SER A 99 -1.13 -10.02 -4.74
C SER A 99 -0.71 -11.39 -4.18
N THR A 100 -1.51 -12.41 -4.44
CA THR A 100 -1.33 -13.78 -3.95
C THR A 100 -1.71 -14.77 -5.06
N ASP A 101 -1.39 -16.04 -4.87
CA ASP A 101 -1.74 -17.16 -5.75
C ASP A 101 -3.13 -17.78 -5.48
N TYR A 102 -3.83 -17.29 -4.45
CA TYR A 102 -5.23 -17.60 -4.15
C TYR A 102 -6.17 -16.70 -4.94
#